data_AF-A0ABD2MYE4-F1
#
_entry.id   AF-A0ABD2MYE4-F1
#
_cell.length_a   1.000
_cell.length_b   1.000
_cell.length_c   1.000
_cell.angle_alpha   90.00
_cell.angle_beta   90.00
_cell.angle_gamma   90.00
#
_symmetry.space_group_name_H-M   'P 1'
#
loop_
_entity.id
_entity.type
_entity.pdbx_description
1 polymer ?
#
loop_
_entity_poly.entity_id
_entity_poly.type
_entity_poly.pdbx_seq_one_letter_code
_entity_poly.pdbx_strand_id
1 'polypeptide(L)'
;MMPKTGLSAHPSMDELMKHVQMFQNLAMVTYVIDARYSEMSATRGTTEISVRYWVPLLIIGCVFLTTESFDWFILANIWMGDLDKEIENLTHEDLLEITQSSLKRLIAADSLLKDLPFDVTTDEVLSQVAVVQGQSITVTILRHSESPLNVVIPQQGATVKDLKQAIQRCFALKQQRSRIKTKISWKYVWKAYSLQHEGMTLKRNCDLVSKYGVTNRSELRFVKRGILLLFLIKDVNYVNCTNYPWLEQIARQETLTRGCSKVTPRIEHVNTTTLDHILVDHKHKMLYCYVPKVACTNWKRVMMVLTGASNATNLIDIPSYMAHAENSTLRLSDLPPNEAKRCLKSYTSFLMVRHPMERLLSAFRNKFEGNLTSSRYFQARYGKHIIKKYRWQRGNKMKIKQPLGSDVTLIEFVQYLINEGLNTNEHWTPVYDLCYPCAVNYTFIGKYEHLSEDSEALLDIIEAPPVRFPMTNSAHTRLKVREYFQMLPLKYMQALYRLYRNDFIIFDYNLESVLGYDFG
;
A
#
# COMPACT_ATOMS: atom_id res chain seq x y z
N MET A 1 -35.09 -42.18 22.59
CA MET A 1 -35.34 -42.71 21.23
C MET A 1 -35.42 -41.52 20.28
N MET A 2 -34.39 -41.29 19.47
CA MET A 2 -34.42 -40.38 18.31
C MET A 2 -33.82 -41.12 17.11
N PRO A 3 -34.40 -41.02 15.91
CA PRO A 3 -33.92 -41.74 14.74
C PRO A 3 -32.82 -40.96 13.98
N LYS A 4 -32.07 -41.73 13.18
CA LYS A 4 -30.83 -41.39 12.47
C LYS A 4 -31.04 -40.61 11.15
N THR A 5 -30.05 -39.76 10.86
CA THR A 5 -29.37 -39.47 9.58
C THR A 5 -30.18 -39.18 8.29
N GLY A 6 -29.95 -37.99 7.72
CA GLY A 6 -30.05 -37.72 6.29
C GLY A 6 -28.73 -37.13 5.78
N LEU A 7 -28.03 -37.87 4.92
CA LEU A 7 -26.84 -37.44 4.18
C LEU A 7 -27.21 -36.29 3.23
N SER A 8 -26.43 -35.19 3.22
CA SER A 8 -26.38 -34.31 2.05
C SER A 8 -25.65 -35.05 0.93
N ALA A 9 -26.34 -35.36 -0.17
CA ALA A 9 -25.74 -35.97 -1.33
C ALA A 9 -24.60 -35.07 -1.87
N HIS A 10 -23.37 -35.60 -1.88
CA HIS A 10 -22.32 -35.06 -2.72
C HIS A 10 -22.75 -35.23 -4.20
N PRO A 11 -22.51 -34.25 -5.08
CA PRO A 11 -22.75 -34.43 -6.51
C PRO A 11 -21.94 -35.63 -7.00
N SER A 12 -22.54 -36.47 -7.85
CA SER A 12 -21.89 -37.69 -8.32
C SER A 12 -20.64 -37.33 -9.15
N MET A 13 -19.61 -38.18 -9.13
CA MET A 13 -18.38 -37.97 -9.90
C MET A 13 -18.67 -37.74 -11.39
N ASP A 14 -19.74 -38.32 -11.93
CA ASP A 14 -20.22 -38.12 -13.29
C ASP A 14 -20.77 -36.70 -13.54
N GLU A 15 -21.39 -36.08 -12.54
CA GLU A 15 -21.92 -34.72 -12.61
C GLU A 15 -20.78 -33.69 -12.55
N LEU A 16 -19.74 -33.98 -11.77
CA LEU A 16 -18.50 -33.20 -11.72
C LEU A 16 -17.69 -33.32 -13.02
N MET A 17 -17.61 -34.52 -13.60
CA MET A 17 -16.92 -34.77 -14.88
C MET A 17 -17.63 -34.11 -16.07
N LYS A 18 -18.96 -34.00 -16.06
CA LYS A 18 -19.73 -33.27 -17.08
C LYS A 18 -19.44 -31.76 -17.07
N HIS A 19 -19.35 -31.15 -15.89
CA HIS A 19 -19.00 -29.73 -15.75
C HIS A 19 -17.52 -29.47 -16.11
N VAL A 20 -16.60 -30.34 -15.68
CA VAL A 20 -15.18 -30.26 -16.07
C VAL A 20 -14.98 -30.44 -17.58
N GLN A 21 -15.69 -31.38 -18.21
CA GLN A 21 -15.67 -31.57 -19.66
C GLN A 21 -16.25 -30.36 -20.41
N MET A 22 -17.32 -29.75 -19.90
CA MET A 22 -17.91 -28.53 -20.45
C MET A 22 -16.93 -27.35 -20.39
N PHE A 23 -16.20 -27.17 -19.29
CA PHE A 23 -15.16 -26.15 -19.15
C PHE A 23 -13.88 -26.45 -19.94
N GLN A 24 -13.47 -27.72 -20.04
CA GLN A 24 -12.37 -28.16 -20.91
C GLN A 24 -12.72 -27.91 -22.39
N ASN A 25 -13.97 -28.10 -22.78
CA ASN A 25 -14.46 -27.79 -24.13
C ASN A 25 -14.47 -26.26 -24.37
N LEU A 26 -14.89 -25.45 -23.39
CA LEU A 26 -14.85 -23.97 -23.47
C LEU A 26 -13.42 -23.42 -23.53
N ALA A 27 -12.49 -24.00 -22.78
CA ALA A 27 -11.07 -23.64 -22.76
C ALA A 27 -10.31 -24.14 -24.00
N MET A 28 -10.60 -25.35 -24.50
CA MET A 28 -10.09 -25.86 -25.78
C MET A 28 -10.59 -25.03 -26.95
N VAL A 29 -11.86 -24.60 -26.95
CA VAL A 29 -12.42 -23.75 -28.00
C VAL A 29 -11.73 -22.39 -28.01
N THR A 30 -11.48 -21.77 -26.85
CA THR A 30 -10.71 -20.51 -26.78
C THR A 30 -9.25 -20.69 -27.18
N TYR A 31 -8.60 -21.80 -26.81
CA TYR A 31 -7.20 -22.09 -27.17
C TYR A 31 -7.01 -22.46 -28.65
N VAL A 32 -7.93 -23.23 -29.25
CA VAL A 32 -7.91 -23.55 -30.69
C VAL A 32 -8.19 -22.31 -31.54
N ILE A 33 -9.02 -21.38 -31.04
CA ILE A 33 -9.26 -20.08 -31.66
C ILE A 33 -7.99 -19.21 -31.62
N ASP A 34 -7.28 -19.15 -30.49
CA ASP A 34 -6.07 -18.35 -30.31
C ASP A 34 -4.86 -18.92 -31.10
N ALA A 35 -4.72 -20.26 -31.13
CA ALA A 35 -3.68 -20.96 -31.88
C ALA A 35 -3.85 -20.85 -33.40
N ARG A 36 -5.09 -20.90 -33.93
CA ARG A 36 -5.36 -20.67 -35.37
C ARG A 36 -5.22 -19.20 -35.77
N TYR A 37 -5.41 -18.25 -34.85
CA TYR A 37 -5.21 -16.83 -35.10
C TYR A 37 -3.71 -16.46 -35.21
N SER A 38 -2.86 -17.12 -34.42
CA SER A 38 -1.39 -16.96 -34.51
C SER A 38 -0.81 -17.49 -35.83
N GLU A 39 -1.33 -18.58 -36.38
CA GLU A 39 -0.89 -19.10 -37.71
C GLU A 39 -1.43 -18.30 -38.90
N MET A 40 -2.64 -17.70 -38.80
CA MET A 40 -3.27 -16.97 -39.91
C MET A 40 -2.85 -15.49 -40.02
N SER A 41 -2.34 -14.88 -38.95
CA SER A 41 -1.85 -13.49 -38.96
C SER A 41 -0.51 -13.30 -39.68
N ALA A 42 0.21 -14.38 -39.97
CA ALA A 42 1.51 -14.33 -40.65
C ALA A 42 1.43 -14.29 -42.19
N THR A 43 0.26 -14.52 -42.81
CA THR A 43 0.22 -14.78 -44.27
C THR A 43 -0.67 -13.90 -45.14
N ARG A 44 -1.69 -13.18 -44.65
CA ARG A 44 -2.52 -12.34 -45.54
C ARG A 44 -3.07 -11.09 -44.84
N GLY A 45 -2.51 -9.94 -45.18
CA GLY A 45 -3.15 -8.66 -44.90
C GLY A 45 -4.33 -8.45 -45.85
N THR A 46 -5.55 -8.47 -45.31
CA THR A 46 -6.70 -7.61 -45.63
C THR A 46 -7.99 -8.10 -44.95
N THR A 47 -8.65 -7.16 -44.27
CA THR A 47 -10.09 -6.95 -44.04
C THR A 47 -11.06 -8.14 -43.93
N GLU A 48 -11.62 -8.23 -42.72
CA GLU A 48 -13.05 -8.21 -42.39
C GLU A 48 -13.99 -9.30 -42.94
N ILE A 49 -14.71 -9.90 -41.98
CA ILE A 49 -15.89 -10.77 -42.07
C ILE A 49 -15.59 -12.28 -42.03
N SER A 50 -16.32 -12.94 -41.10
CA SER A 50 -16.57 -14.40 -40.99
C SER A 50 -15.72 -15.23 -40.01
N VAL A 51 -15.81 -14.96 -38.69
CA VAL A 51 -15.94 -16.02 -37.62
C VAL A 51 -16.78 -15.54 -36.41
N ARG A 52 -17.40 -14.34 -36.44
CA ARG A 52 -17.95 -13.71 -35.23
C ARG A 52 -19.35 -14.19 -34.77
N TYR A 53 -19.99 -15.13 -35.46
CA TYR A 53 -21.42 -15.43 -35.22
C TYR A 53 -21.73 -16.75 -34.48
N TRP A 54 -20.74 -17.57 -34.09
CA TRP A 54 -21.04 -18.87 -33.47
C TRP A 54 -20.81 -18.95 -31.95
N VAL A 55 -20.03 -18.02 -31.37
CA VAL A 55 -19.62 -18.09 -29.95
C VAL A 55 -20.77 -17.76 -28.98
N PRO A 56 -21.63 -16.75 -29.22
CA PRO A 56 -22.75 -16.46 -28.32
C PRO A 56 -23.87 -17.52 -28.40
N LEU A 57 -24.14 -18.05 -29.60
CA LEU A 57 -25.17 -19.07 -29.83
C LEU A 57 -24.82 -20.41 -29.17
N LEU A 58 -23.55 -20.79 -29.11
CA LEU A 58 -23.09 -22.01 -28.41
C LEU A 58 -23.15 -21.87 -26.88
N ILE A 59 -22.90 -20.67 -26.34
CA ILE A 59 -22.98 -20.41 -24.90
C ILE A 59 -24.44 -20.35 -24.43
N ILE A 60 -25.33 -19.76 -25.23
CA ILE A 60 -26.78 -19.75 -24.96
C ILE A 60 -27.36 -21.17 -25.14
N GLY A 61 -26.96 -21.90 -26.19
CA GLY A 61 -27.38 -23.29 -26.40
C GLY A 61 -26.99 -24.24 -25.25
N CYS A 62 -25.81 -24.06 -24.65
CA CYS A 62 -25.37 -24.86 -23.51
C CYS A 62 -26.09 -24.54 -22.19
N VAL A 63 -26.68 -23.34 -22.05
CA VAL A 63 -27.43 -22.93 -20.84
C VAL A 63 -28.88 -23.43 -20.85
N PHE A 64 -29.48 -23.67 -22.03
CA PHE A 64 -30.91 -24.01 -22.16
C PHE A 64 -31.21 -25.51 -22.32
N LEU A 65 -30.20 -26.39 -22.25
CA LEU A 65 -30.38 -27.86 -22.32
C LEU A 65 -30.88 -28.52 -21.03
N THR A 66 -31.30 -27.76 -20.01
CA THR A 66 -31.64 -28.29 -18.68
C THR A 66 -33.11 -28.25 -18.30
N THR A 67 -34.02 -27.85 -19.20
CA THR A 67 -35.46 -27.85 -18.90
C THR A 67 -36.26 -28.51 -20.02
N GLU A 68 -36.75 -29.72 -19.76
CA GLU A 68 -37.73 -30.39 -20.60
C GLU A 68 -39.06 -29.64 -20.58
N SER A 69 -39.73 -29.62 -21.73
CA SER A 69 -41.05 -29.02 -22.02
C SER A 69 -41.07 -27.51 -22.21
N PHE A 70 -41.15 -27.06 -23.47
CA PHE A 70 -42.05 -26.01 -23.99
C PHE A 70 -41.74 -25.81 -25.48
N ASP A 71 -42.74 -25.49 -26.31
CA ASP A 71 -42.61 -25.43 -27.77
C ASP A 71 -41.91 -24.12 -28.21
N TRP A 72 -40.58 -24.19 -28.39
CA TRP A 72 -39.67 -23.03 -28.54
C TRP A 72 -39.64 -22.41 -29.94
N PHE A 73 -40.28 -23.02 -30.94
CA PHE A 73 -40.16 -22.59 -32.34
C PHE A 73 -40.87 -21.24 -32.62
N ILE A 74 -41.82 -20.84 -31.78
CA ILE A 74 -42.63 -19.62 -31.97
C ILE A 74 -42.02 -18.40 -31.25
N LEU A 75 -41.33 -18.57 -30.11
CA LEU A 75 -40.69 -17.45 -29.40
C LEU A 75 -39.32 -17.06 -29.97
N ALA A 76 -38.58 -18.01 -30.54
CA ALA A 76 -37.30 -17.76 -31.18
C ALA A 76 -37.42 -16.77 -32.36
N ASN A 77 -38.49 -16.87 -33.16
CA ASN A 77 -38.69 -16.02 -34.33
C ASN A 77 -39.20 -14.60 -34.02
N ILE A 78 -39.78 -14.37 -32.84
CA ILE A 78 -40.34 -13.06 -32.45
C ILE A 78 -39.29 -12.22 -31.70
N TRP A 79 -38.29 -12.83 -31.06
CA TRP A 79 -37.30 -12.13 -30.24
C TRP A 79 -35.93 -11.91 -30.92
N MET A 80 -35.57 -12.72 -31.94
CA MET A 80 -34.26 -12.60 -32.62
C MET A 80 -34.15 -11.40 -33.59
N GLY A 81 -35.26 -10.89 -34.14
CA GLY A 81 -35.21 -9.84 -35.18
C GLY A 81 -34.73 -8.47 -34.70
N ASP A 82 -34.97 -8.12 -33.43
CA ASP A 82 -34.57 -6.83 -32.85
C ASP A 82 -33.20 -6.89 -32.16
N LEU A 83 -32.75 -8.07 -31.71
CA LEU A 83 -31.49 -8.24 -31.00
C LEU A 83 -30.27 -8.21 -31.94
N ASP A 84 -30.40 -8.72 -33.18
CA ASP A 84 -29.30 -8.77 -34.14
C ASP A 84 -28.79 -7.37 -34.53
N LYS A 85 -29.70 -6.38 -34.64
CA LYS A 85 -29.34 -4.98 -34.94
C LYS A 85 -28.69 -4.24 -33.78
N GLU A 86 -29.03 -4.59 -32.54
CA GLU A 86 -28.36 -4.04 -31.36
C GLU A 86 -26.98 -4.67 -31.16
N ILE A 87 -26.81 -5.95 -31.48
CA ILE A 87 -25.54 -6.68 -31.38
C ILE A 87 -24.53 -6.20 -32.45
N GLU A 88 -24.99 -5.88 -33.67
CA GLU A 88 -24.12 -5.35 -34.74
C GLU A 88 -23.49 -3.98 -34.40
N ASN A 89 -24.09 -3.21 -33.48
CA ASN A 89 -23.60 -1.90 -33.07
C ASN A 89 -22.67 -1.92 -31.83
N LEU A 90 -22.40 -3.08 -31.24
CA LEU A 90 -21.55 -3.19 -30.06
C LEU A 90 -20.06 -3.03 -30.43
N THR A 91 -19.39 -2.11 -29.75
CA THR A 91 -17.94 -1.94 -29.91
C THR A 91 -17.17 -3.07 -29.22
N HIS A 92 -15.87 -3.18 -29.51
CA HIS A 92 -15.01 -4.15 -28.82
C HIS A 92 -15.01 -3.95 -27.30
N GLU A 93 -15.13 -2.70 -26.84
CA GLU A 93 -15.13 -2.34 -25.43
C GLU A 93 -16.45 -2.75 -24.76
N ASP A 94 -17.59 -2.54 -25.44
CA ASP A 94 -18.91 -2.99 -24.98
C ASP A 94 -18.96 -4.52 -24.87
N LEU A 95 -18.39 -5.25 -25.84
CA LEU A 95 -18.31 -6.71 -25.82
C LEU A 95 -17.42 -7.23 -24.69
N LEU A 96 -16.30 -6.57 -24.41
CA LEU A 96 -15.44 -6.89 -23.26
C LEU A 96 -16.18 -6.67 -21.94
N GLU A 97 -16.91 -5.56 -21.80
CA GLU A 97 -17.69 -5.25 -20.61
C GLU A 97 -18.84 -6.24 -20.39
N ILE A 98 -19.59 -6.57 -21.45
CA ILE A 98 -20.67 -7.57 -21.40
C ILE A 98 -20.12 -8.95 -21.01
N THR A 99 -18.97 -9.34 -21.58
CA THR A 99 -18.32 -10.61 -21.28
C THR A 99 -17.82 -10.65 -19.83
N GLN A 100 -17.14 -9.60 -19.36
CA GLN A 100 -16.66 -9.50 -17.98
C GLN A 100 -17.81 -9.49 -16.97
N SER A 101 -18.90 -8.76 -17.26
CA SER A 101 -20.11 -8.72 -16.44
C SER A 101 -20.80 -10.08 -16.35
N SER A 102 -20.85 -10.83 -17.46
CA SER A 102 -21.42 -12.17 -17.51
C SER A 102 -20.57 -13.19 -16.78
N LEU A 103 -19.24 -13.13 -16.95
CA LEU A 103 -18.30 -13.97 -16.20
C LEU A 103 -18.42 -13.72 -14.69
N LYS A 104 -18.51 -12.46 -14.28
CA LYS A 104 -18.69 -12.07 -12.87
C LYS A 104 -19.97 -12.63 -12.26
N ARG A 105 -21.08 -12.62 -13.01
CA ARG A 105 -22.36 -13.21 -12.57
C ARG A 105 -22.27 -14.73 -12.45
N LEU A 106 -21.63 -15.40 -13.40
CA LEU A 106 -21.45 -16.86 -13.39
C LEU A 106 -20.57 -17.31 -12.21
N ILE A 107 -19.43 -16.64 -11.99
CA ILE A 107 -18.53 -16.95 -10.86
C ILE A 107 -19.24 -16.71 -9.52
N ALA A 108 -20.02 -15.65 -9.39
CA ALA A 108 -20.73 -15.33 -8.15
C ALA A 108 -21.92 -16.27 -7.85
N ALA A 109 -22.55 -16.84 -8.89
CA ALA A 109 -23.68 -17.75 -8.73
C ALA A 109 -23.25 -19.18 -8.38
N ASP A 110 -22.01 -19.57 -8.72
CA ASP A 110 -21.51 -20.93 -8.50
C ASP A 110 -20.93 -21.10 -7.09
N SER A 111 -21.47 -22.06 -6.34
CA SER A 111 -21.08 -22.32 -4.95
C SER A 111 -19.62 -22.78 -4.75
N LEU A 112 -18.99 -23.33 -5.79
CA LEU A 112 -17.60 -23.79 -5.82
C LEU A 112 -16.64 -22.71 -6.33
N LEU A 113 -17.10 -21.81 -7.21
CA LEU A 113 -16.26 -20.79 -7.84
C LEU A 113 -16.39 -19.40 -7.21
N LYS A 114 -17.33 -19.18 -6.29
CA LYS A 114 -17.53 -17.89 -5.61
C LYS A 114 -16.29 -17.31 -4.92
N ASP A 115 -15.30 -18.16 -4.62
CA ASP A 115 -14.05 -17.78 -3.96
C ASP A 115 -12.98 -17.29 -4.97
N LEU A 116 -13.25 -17.38 -6.29
CA LEU A 116 -12.36 -16.88 -7.34
C LEU A 116 -12.60 -15.38 -7.61
N PRO A 117 -11.52 -14.62 -7.85
CA PRO A 117 -11.63 -13.21 -8.24
C PRO A 117 -12.25 -13.07 -9.64
N PHE A 118 -12.88 -11.93 -9.91
CA PHE A 118 -13.58 -11.67 -11.19
C PHE A 118 -12.64 -11.61 -12.41
N ASP A 119 -11.36 -11.35 -12.18
CA ASP A 119 -10.27 -11.32 -13.15
C ASP A 119 -9.33 -12.53 -12.96
N VAL A 120 -9.92 -13.70 -12.69
CA VAL A 120 -9.19 -14.95 -12.47
C VAL A 120 -8.29 -15.30 -13.65
N THR A 121 -7.04 -15.67 -13.38
CA THR A 121 -6.13 -16.14 -14.43
C THR A 121 -6.32 -17.63 -14.72
N THR A 122 -5.93 -18.09 -15.91
CA THR A 122 -5.95 -19.52 -16.26
C THR A 122 -5.16 -20.36 -15.25
N ASP A 123 -4.03 -19.85 -14.77
CA ASP A 123 -3.19 -20.50 -13.77
C ASP A 123 -3.90 -20.65 -12.41
N GLU A 124 -4.70 -19.66 -12.00
CA GLU A 124 -5.47 -19.73 -10.76
C GLU A 124 -6.62 -20.74 -10.86
N VAL A 125 -7.32 -20.80 -12.00
CA VAL A 125 -8.36 -21.81 -12.24
C VAL A 125 -7.76 -23.21 -12.25
N LEU A 126 -6.67 -23.43 -12.99
CA LEU A 126 -5.96 -24.71 -13.04
C LEU A 126 -5.44 -25.13 -11.66
N SER A 127 -4.96 -24.16 -10.87
CA SER A 127 -4.53 -24.42 -9.50
C SER A 127 -5.70 -24.87 -8.60
N GLN A 128 -6.87 -24.26 -8.71
CA GLN A 128 -8.06 -24.68 -7.94
C GLN A 128 -8.59 -26.05 -8.38
N VAL A 129 -8.61 -26.32 -9.69
CA VAL A 129 -8.96 -27.66 -10.22
C VAL A 129 -8.01 -28.72 -9.66
N ALA A 130 -6.71 -28.44 -9.65
CA ALA A 130 -5.71 -29.35 -9.07
C ALA A 130 -5.91 -29.57 -7.55
N VAL A 131 -6.40 -28.55 -6.81
CA VAL A 131 -6.74 -28.71 -5.39
C VAL A 131 -7.95 -29.63 -5.22
N VAL A 132 -9.00 -29.44 -6.03
CA VAL A 132 -10.20 -30.29 -6.00
C VAL A 132 -9.88 -31.74 -6.39
N GLN A 133 -8.96 -31.94 -7.34
CA GLN A 133 -8.47 -33.26 -7.76
C GLN A 133 -7.49 -33.90 -6.76
N GLY A 134 -7.17 -33.24 -5.64
CA GLY A 134 -6.22 -33.75 -4.65
C GLY A 134 -4.78 -33.84 -5.17
N GLN A 135 -4.44 -33.04 -6.18
CA GLN A 135 -3.09 -32.93 -6.74
C GLN A 135 -2.30 -31.76 -6.15
N SER A 136 -3.00 -30.78 -5.59
CA SER A 136 -2.45 -29.58 -4.99
C SER A 136 -3.02 -29.33 -3.60
N ILE A 137 -2.25 -28.63 -2.78
CA ILE A 137 -2.66 -28.17 -1.45
C ILE A 137 -2.73 -26.64 -1.42
N THR A 138 -3.66 -26.12 -0.63
CA THR A 138 -3.73 -24.70 -0.31
C THR A 138 -3.01 -24.45 1.00
N VAL A 139 -2.08 -23.50 1.02
CA VAL A 139 -1.33 -23.11 2.21
C VAL A 139 -1.67 -21.67 2.55
N THR A 140 -2.03 -21.40 3.80
CA THR A 140 -2.45 -20.08 4.25
C THR A 140 -1.27 -19.35 4.87
N ILE A 141 -0.87 -18.21 4.29
CA ILE A 141 0.19 -17.37 4.82
C ILE A 141 -0.44 -16.30 5.72
N LEU A 142 -0.19 -16.43 7.02
CA LEU A 142 -0.64 -15.48 8.03
C LEU A 142 0.14 -14.17 7.92
N ARG A 143 -0.60 -13.06 7.95
CA ARG A 143 -0.08 -11.69 7.88
C ARG A 143 -0.59 -10.95 9.11
N HIS A 144 0.29 -10.27 9.85
CA HIS A 144 -0.02 -9.77 11.20
C HIS A 144 -1.19 -8.78 11.23
N SER A 145 -1.24 -7.85 10.27
CA SER A 145 -2.20 -6.74 10.22
C SER A 145 -3.14 -6.80 9.02
N GLU A 146 -3.14 -7.92 8.27
CA GLU A 146 -3.88 -8.03 7.01
C GLU A 146 -4.55 -9.40 6.84
N SER A 147 -5.45 -9.49 5.84
CA SER A 147 -6.09 -10.76 5.49
C SER A 147 -5.04 -11.83 5.12
N PRO A 148 -5.22 -13.09 5.55
CA PRO A 148 -4.33 -14.17 5.15
C PRO A 148 -4.23 -14.32 3.62
N LEU A 149 -3.08 -14.78 3.13
CA LEU A 149 -2.88 -15.03 1.70
C LEU A 149 -2.93 -16.54 1.43
N ASN A 150 -3.86 -16.99 0.59
CA ASN A 150 -3.98 -18.39 0.21
C ASN A 150 -3.08 -18.67 -1.00
N VAL A 151 -2.14 -19.62 -0.84
CA VAL A 151 -1.15 -19.97 -1.86
C VAL A 151 -1.30 -21.45 -2.20
N VAL A 152 -1.51 -21.74 -3.48
CA VAL A 152 -1.63 -23.11 -3.97
C VAL A 152 -0.26 -23.64 -4.41
N ILE A 153 0.08 -24.85 -3.98
CA ILE A 153 1.28 -25.58 -4.38
C ILE A 153 0.96 -27.06 -4.65
N PRO A 154 1.75 -27.77 -5.48
CA PRO A 154 1.57 -29.21 -5.68
C PRO A 154 1.65 -29.99 -4.35
N GLN A 155 0.81 -31.00 -4.18
CA GLN A 155 0.78 -31.83 -2.97
C GLN A 155 2.04 -32.70 -2.85
N GLN A 156 2.57 -33.16 -3.98
CA GLN A 156 3.76 -34.00 -4.04
C GLN A 156 4.92 -33.24 -4.70
N GLY A 157 6.14 -33.43 -4.18
CA GLY A 157 7.36 -32.89 -4.78
C GLY A 157 7.60 -31.38 -4.58
N ALA A 158 6.66 -30.63 -4.01
CA ALA A 158 6.84 -29.20 -3.79
C ALA A 158 7.96 -28.89 -2.79
N THR A 159 8.92 -28.06 -3.21
CA THR A 159 10.02 -27.61 -2.38
C THR A 159 9.73 -26.28 -1.69
N VAL A 160 10.52 -25.94 -0.68
CA VAL A 160 10.48 -24.60 -0.04
C VAL A 160 10.71 -23.49 -1.07
N LYS A 161 11.53 -23.73 -2.11
CA LYS A 161 11.72 -22.78 -3.21
C LYS A 161 10.42 -22.54 -3.97
N ASP A 162 9.69 -23.60 -4.30
CA ASP A 162 8.45 -23.52 -5.06
C ASP A 162 7.38 -22.78 -4.27
N LEU A 163 7.26 -23.05 -2.97
CA LEU A 163 6.39 -22.30 -2.06
C LEU A 163 6.75 -20.80 -2.03
N LYS A 164 8.05 -20.46 -1.91
CA LYS A 164 8.49 -19.05 -1.95
C LYS A 164 8.17 -18.37 -3.28
N GLN A 165 8.28 -19.07 -4.39
CA GLN A 165 7.92 -18.54 -5.71
C GLN A 165 6.40 -18.41 -5.88
N ALA A 166 5.61 -19.35 -5.35
CA ALA A 166 4.16 -19.26 -5.35
C ALA A 166 3.66 -18.07 -4.52
N ILE A 167 4.25 -17.84 -3.34
CA ILE A 167 4.00 -16.64 -2.52
C ILE A 167 4.30 -15.36 -3.32
N GLN A 168 5.45 -15.31 -4.01
CA GLN A 168 5.84 -14.17 -4.85
C GLN A 168 4.81 -13.85 -5.93
N ARG A 169 4.40 -14.88 -6.69
CA ARG A 169 3.42 -14.74 -7.77
C ARG A 169 2.06 -14.30 -7.25
N CYS A 170 1.57 -14.93 -6.18
CA CYS A 170 0.27 -14.61 -5.58
C CYS A 170 0.24 -13.17 -5.04
N PHE A 171 1.33 -12.71 -4.41
CA PHE A 171 1.49 -11.31 -4.01
C PHE A 171 1.51 -10.35 -5.21
N ALA A 172 2.25 -10.66 -6.27
CA ALA A 172 2.34 -9.80 -7.46
C ALA A 172 0.98 -9.65 -8.15
N LEU A 173 0.22 -10.74 -8.29
CA LEU A 173 -1.14 -10.73 -8.83
C LEU A 173 -2.09 -9.90 -7.95
N LYS A 174 -2.03 -10.07 -6.63
CA LYS A 174 -2.83 -9.26 -5.69
C LYS A 174 -2.49 -7.77 -5.77
N GLN A 175 -1.21 -7.41 -5.92
CA GLN A 175 -0.79 -6.02 -6.12
C GLN A 175 -1.32 -5.42 -7.41
N GLN A 176 -1.25 -6.17 -8.52
CA GLN A 176 -1.76 -5.75 -9.82
C GLN A 176 -3.26 -5.46 -9.75
N ARG A 177 -4.04 -6.35 -9.11
CA ARG A 177 -5.49 -6.21 -8.88
C ARG A 177 -5.85 -4.97 -8.07
N SER A 178 -5.12 -4.76 -6.97
CA SER A 178 -5.34 -3.62 -6.08
C SER A 178 -4.75 -2.30 -6.61
N ARG A 179 -4.20 -2.30 -7.84
CA ARG A 179 -3.48 -1.16 -8.45
C ARG A 179 -2.32 -0.62 -7.58
N ILE A 180 -1.78 -1.48 -6.73
CA ILE A 180 -0.65 -1.18 -5.85
C ILE A 180 0.62 -1.28 -6.70
N LYS A 181 1.34 -0.17 -6.88
CA LYS A 181 2.51 -0.09 -7.76
C LYS A 181 3.84 -0.38 -7.04
N THR A 182 3.82 -1.18 -5.98
CA THR A 182 4.91 -1.23 -5.01
C THR A 182 5.85 -2.39 -5.28
N LYS A 183 7.14 -2.08 -5.42
CA LYS A 183 8.14 -3.07 -5.81
C LYS A 183 8.69 -3.77 -4.56
N ILE A 184 8.24 -4.99 -4.30
CA ILE A 184 8.76 -5.80 -3.21
C ILE A 184 10.14 -6.34 -3.60
N SER A 185 11.16 -6.05 -2.78
CA SER A 185 12.47 -6.72 -2.90
C SER A 185 12.38 -8.12 -2.28
N TRP A 186 11.94 -9.11 -3.05
CA TRP A 186 11.89 -10.51 -2.60
C TRP A 186 13.26 -11.04 -2.17
N LYS A 187 14.35 -10.52 -2.76
CA LYS A 187 15.72 -10.76 -2.30
C LYS A 187 15.89 -10.38 -0.83
N TYR A 188 15.45 -9.18 -0.43
CA TYR A 188 15.47 -8.74 0.96
C TYR A 188 14.56 -9.61 1.83
N VAL A 189 13.33 -9.89 1.38
CA VAL A 189 12.36 -10.72 2.13
C VAL A 189 12.98 -12.06 2.51
N TRP A 190 13.56 -12.78 1.55
CA TRP A 190 14.15 -14.10 1.82
C TRP A 190 15.52 -14.05 2.49
N LYS A 191 16.20 -12.90 2.49
CA LYS A 191 17.43 -12.66 3.24
C LYS A 191 17.13 -12.43 4.72
N ALA A 192 16.11 -11.63 5.03
CA ALA A 192 15.77 -11.21 6.38
C ALA A 192 14.78 -12.16 7.10
N TYR A 193 13.98 -12.94 6.35
CA TYR A 193 12.91 -13.75 6.91
C TYR A 193 12.91 -15.19 6.42
N SER A 194 12.43 -16.08 7.28
CA SER A 194 12.13 -17.48 6.99
C SER A 194 10.64 -17.75 7.21
N LEU A 195 10.10 -18.80 6.58
CA LEU A 195 8.75 -19.28 6.87
C LEU A 195 8.80 -20.27 8.04
N GLN A 196 7.76 -20.29 8.87
CA GLN A 196 7.60 -21.22 9.98
C GLN A 196 6.20 -21.84 9.96
N HIS A 197 6.15 -23.15 10.15
CA HIS A 197 4.94 -23.94 10.37
C HIS A 197 5.07 -24.64 11.72
N GLU A 198 4.11 -24.48 12.63
CA GLU A 198 4.09 -25.14 13.96
C GLU A 198 5.43 -25.09 14.74
N GLY A 199 6.13 -23.95 14.69
CA GLY A 199 7.43 -23.78 15.34
C GLY A 199 8.63 -24.23 14.50
N MET A 200 8.45 -25.08 13.49
CA MET A 200 9.51 -25.52 12.58
C MET A 200 9.78 -24.49 11.49
N THR A 201 11.00 -23.98 11.44
CA THR A 201 11.43 -23.03 10.40
C THR A 201 11.86 -23.75 9.12
N LEU A 202 11.32 -23.33 7.97
CA LEU A 202 11.68 -23.79 6.63
C LEU A 202 13.03 -23.21 6.23
N LYS A 203 14.13 -23.93 6.57
CA LYS A 203 15.50 -23.42 6.46
C LYS A 203 16.10 -23.54 5.05
N ARG A 204 15.94 -24.69 4.38
CA ARG A 204 16.60 -25.00 3.10
C ARG A 204 15.63 -24.95 1.94
N ASN A 205 16.00 -24.26 0.86
CA ASN A 205 15.15 -24.11 -0.33
C ASN A 205 14.89 -25.45 -1.05
N CYS A 206 15.83 -26.39 -0.98
CA CYS A 206 15.76 -27.69 -1.65
C CYS A 206 14.92 -28.72 -0.89
N ASP A 207 14.54 -28.41 0.36
CA ASP A 207 13.74 -29.35 1.16
C ASP A 207 12.30 -29.36 0.67
N LEU A 208 11.66 -30.53 0.75
CA LEU A 208 10.22 -30.66 0.55
C LEU A 208 9.46 -29.92 1.65
N VAL A 209 8.35 -29.28 1.31
CA VAL A 209 7.49 -28.59 2.29
C VAL A 209 6.87 -29.58 3.28
N SER A 210 6.57 -30.80 2.83
CA SER A 210 6.01 -31.89 3.65
C SER A 210 6.94 -32.30 4.79
N LYS A 211 8.27 -32.13 4.63
CA LYS A 211 9.26 -32.36 5.69
C LYS A 211 9.03 -31.48 6.92
N TYR A 212 8.40 -30.32 6.73
CA TYR A 212 8.09 -29.36 7.78
C TYR A 212 6.63 -29.47 8.29
N GLY A 213 5.95 -30.57 7.96
CA GLY A 213 4.55 -30.81 8.35
C GLY A 213 3.54 -29.98 7.58
N VAL A 214 3.94 -29.30 6.49
CA VAL A 214 3.02 -28.50 5.68
C VAL A 214 2.09 -29.42 4.90
N THR A 215 0.79 -29.29 5.16
CA THR A 215 -0.30 -30.06 4.55
C THR A 215 -1.40 -29.11 4.04
N ASN A 216 -2.50 -29.65 3.52
CA ASN A 216 -3.59 -28.83 3.03
C ASN A 216 -4.20 -28.00 4.16
N ARG A 217 -4.36 -26.69 3.91
CA ARG A 217 -4.81 -25.65 4.84
C ARG A 217 -3.85 -25.37 5.99
N SER A 218 -2.59 -25.81 5.92
CA SER A 218 -1.56 -25.41 6.88
C SER A 218 -1.37 -23.90 6.92
N GLU A 219 -1.19 -23.36 8.12
CA GLU A 219 -0.93 -21.94 8.35
C GLU A 219 0.57 -21.67 8.57
N LEU A 220 1.15 -20.83 7.73
CA LEU A 220 2.55 -20.44 7.82
C LEU A 220 2.65 -18.97 8.18
N ARG A 221 3.64 -18.64 9.01
CA ARG A 221 4.02 -17.27 9.32
C ARG A 221 5.45 -16.99 8.88
N PHE A 222 5.74 -15.74 8.56
CA PHE A 222 7.13 -15.32 8.48
C PHE A 222 7.74 -15.32 9.89
N VAL A 223 9.07 -15.41 10.00
CA VAL A 223 9.89 -15.26 11.22
C VAL A 223 11.20 -14.55 10.84
N LYS A 224 11.60 -13.52 11.60
CA LYS A 224 12.87 -12.79 11.39
C LYS A 224 14.06 -13.73 11.63
N ARG A 225 15.01 -13.77 10.71
CA ARG A 225 16.26 -14.49 10.91
C ARG A 225 17.08 -13.76 11.96
N GLY A 226 17.27 -14.39 13.12
CA GLY A 226 18.16 -13.87 14.16
C GLY A 226 19.58 -13.74 13.64
N ILE A 227 20.25 -12.64 13.98
CA ILE A 227 21.70 -12.56 13.93
C ILE A 227 22.21 -13.61 14.93
N LEU A 228 23.12 -14.47 14.50
CA LEU A 228 23.87 -15.39 15.36
C LEU A 228 24.75 -14.55 16.32
N LEU A 229 24.14 -13.96 17.34
CA LEU A 229 24.81 -13.64 18.59
C LEU A 229 24.68 -14.89 19.45
N LEU A 230 25.68 -15.74 19.31
CA LEU A 230 25.89 -16.92 20.13
C LEU A 230 25.95 -16.52 21.62
N PHE A 231 25.18 -17.26 22.42
CA PHE A 231 25.25 -17.47 23.87
C PHE A 231 24.52 -16.54 24.85
N LEU A 232 23.74 -17.22 25.71
CA LEU A 232 23.31 -16.88 27.07
C LEU A 232 22.17 -15.89 27.27
N ILE A 233 20.92 -16.28 26.96
CA ILE A 233 19.79 -16.03 27.87
C ILE A 233 18.86 -17.26 27.84
N LYS A 234 18.99 -18.12 28.88
CA LYS A 234 17.87 -18.96 29.33
C LYS A 234 16.96 -18.03 30.12
N ASP A 235 15.85 -17.63 29.51
CA ASP A 235 14.55 -17.44 30.17
C ASP A 235 13.55 -16.96 29.11
N VAL A 236 12.65 -17.87 28.76
CA VAL A 236 11.58 -17.67 27.79
C VAL A 236 10.51 -16.83 28.47
N ASN A 237 10.58 -15.52 28.27
CA ASN A 237 9.39 -14.67 28.26
C ASN A 237 9.14 -14.26 26.81
N TYR A 238 7.93 -14.58 26.35
CA TYR A 238 7.33 -14.25 25.06
C TYR A 238 7.88 -12.93 24.49
N VAL A 239 8.87 -13.02 23.58
CA VAL A 239 9.30 -11.86 22.80
C VAL A 239 8.19 -11.59 21.80
N ASN A 240 7.52 -10.46 21.99
CA ASN A 240 6.48 -9.94 21.10
C ASN A 240 6.86 -10.14 19.62
N CYS A 241 5.91 -10.68 18.86
CA CYS A 241 6.05 -11.02 17.45
C CYS A 241 6.67 -9.85 16.68
N THR A 242 7.84 -10.10 16.08
CA THR A 242 8.57 -9.18 15.23
C THR A 242 7.70 -8.78 14.03
N ASN A 243 7.37 -7.50 13.90
CA ASN A 243 6.89 -6.93 12.64
C ASN A 243 7.89 -7.25 11.53
N TYR A 244 7.37 -7.61 10.36
CA TYR A 244 8.15 -7.84 9.15
C TYR A 244 8.23 -6.53 8.38
N PRO A 245 9.31 -5.73 8.46
CA PRO A 245 9.45 -4.46 7.77
C PRO A 245 8.83 -4.40 6.38
N TRP A 246 9.05 -5.39 5.50
CA TRP A 246 8.47 -5.36 4.16
C TRP A 246 6.94 -5.63 4.10
N LEU A 247 6.38 -6.51 4.95
CA LEU A 247 4.92 -6.70 5.01
C LEU A 247 4.26 -5.44 5.58
N GLU A 248 4.91 -4.83 6.57
CA GLU A 248 4.43 -3.57 7.12
C GLU A 248 4.48 -2.45 6.08
N GLN A 249 5.49 -2.44 5.20
CA GLN A 249 5.54 -1.52 4.06
C GLN A 249 4.39 -1.75 3.07
N ILE A 250 4.05 -3.01 2.75
CA ILE A 250 2.89 -3.32 1.91
C ILE A 250 1.61 -2.81 2.56
N ALA A 251 1.39 -3.11 3.85
CA ALA A 251 0.22 -2.67 4.60
C ALA A 251 0.06 -1.15 4.57
N ARG A 252 1.16 -0.41 4.75
CA ARG A 252 1.17 1.05 4.72
C ARG A 252 0.85 1.59 3.32
N GLN A 253 1.31 0.93 2.27
CA GLN A 253 1.00 1.33 0.89
C GLN A 253 -0.43 0.98 0.46
N GLU A 254 -0.95 -0.17 0.89
CA GLU A 254 -2.35 -0.53 0.72
C GLU A 254 -3.25 0.48 1.42
N THR A 255 -2.89 0.84 2.64
CA THR A 255 -3.55 1.88 3.42
C THR A 255 -3.54 3.22 2.70
N LEU A 256 -2.38 3.65 2.19
CA LEU A 256 -2.25 4.87 1.40
C LEU A 256 -3.17 4.82 0.17
N THR A 257 -3.12 3.74 -0.60
CA THR A 257 -3.91 3.56 -1.84
C THR A 257 -5.41 3.62 -1.54
N ARG A 258 -5.86 2.90 -0.52
CA ARG A 258 -7.25 2.88 -0.05
C ARG A 258 -7.68 4.24 0.48
N GLY A 259 -6.82 4.91 1.25
CA GLY A 259 -7.07 6.24 1.79
C GLY A 259 -7.18 7.29 0.68
N CYS A 260 -6.33 7.21 -0.35
CA CYS A 260 -6.37 8.06 -1.53
C CYS A 260 -7.68 7.98 -2.30
N SER A 261 -8.38 6.84 -2.24
CA SER A 261 -9.72 6.68 -2.83
C SER A 261 -10.83 7.38 -2.03
N LYS A 262 -10.56 7.74 -0.77
CA LYS A 262 -11.51 8.39 0.16
C LYS A 262 -11.30 9.90 0.30
N VAL A 263 -10.24 10.45 -0.30
CA VAL A 263 -9.90 11.87 -0.23
C VAL A 263 -9.99 12.47 -1.61
N THR A 264 -10.53 13.69 -1.72
CA THR A 264 -10.58 14.41 -2.99
C THR A 264 -9.16 14.72 -3.46
N PRO A 265 -8.73 14.29 -4.66
CA PRO A 265 -7.41 14.61 -5.17
C PRO A 265 -7.23 16.12 -5.28
N ARG A 266 -6.19 16.68 -4.64
CA ARG A 266 -5.85 18.11 -4.78
C ARG A 266 -5.26 18.44 -6.15
N ILE A 267 -4.63 17.45 -6.79
CA ILE A 267 -4.00 17.57 -8.10
C ILE A 267 -4.22 16.25 -8.86
N GLU A 268 -4.78 16.31 -10.06
CA GLU A 268 -4.95 15.14 -10.94
C GLU A 268 -3.64 14.78 -11.69
N HIS A 269 -2.80 15.79 -11.95
CA HIS A 269 -1.52 15.62 -12.68
C HIS A 269 -0.38 16.36 -11.99
N VAL A 270 0.61 15.61 -11.51
CA VAL A 270 1.80 16.16 -10.85
C VAL A 270 2.70 16.87 -11.87
N ASN A 271 2.88 18.17 -11.70
CA ASN A 271 3.95 18.90 -12.39
C ASN A 271 5.27 18.67 -11.62
N THR A 272 6.35 18.30 -12.31
CA THR A 272 7.65 18.07 -11.65
C THR A 272 8.19 19.33 -10.98
N THR A 273 7.82 20.51 -11.47
CA THR A 273 8.23 21.80 -10.89
C THR A 273 7.54 22.11 -9.55
N THR A 274 6.53 21.33 -9.14
CA THR A 274 5.87 21.51 -7.83
C THR A 274 6.36 20.50 -6.79
N LEU A 275 7.38 19.70 -7.13
CA LEU A 275 7.94 18.64 -6.28
C LEU A 275 9.22 19.07 -5.54
N ASP A 276 9.25 20.30 -5.04
CA ASP A 276 10.41 20.89 -4.36
C ASP A 276 10.82 20.14 -3.08
N HIS A 277 9.88 19.39 -2.49
CA HIS A 277 10.12 18.58 -1.31
C HIS A 277 10.80 17.24 -1.60
N ILE A 278 10.94 16.84 -2.87
CA ILE A 278 11.58 15.58 -3.23
C ILE A 278 13.06 15.81 -3.53
N LEU A 279 13.92 15.15 -2.75
CA LEU A 279 15.37 15.14 -2.94
C LEU A 279 15.80 13.91 -3.72
N VAL A 280 16.89 14.03 -4.48
CA VAL A 280 17.39 13.02 -5.42
C VAL A 280 18.77 12.54 -5.00
N ASP A 281 18.94 11.21 -4.97
CA ASP A 281 20.24 10.53 -4.95
C ASP A 281 20.34 9.59 -6.16
N HIS A 282 21.08 10.01 -7.18
CA HIS A 282 21.30 9.21 -8.38
C HIS A 282 22.16 7.97 -8.15
N LYS A 283 23.09 8.01 -7.17
CA LYS A 283 24.05 6.93 -6.90
C LYS A 283 23.35 5.70 -6.35
N HIS A 284 22.39 5.90 -5.44
CA HIS A 284 21.60 4.82 -4.85
C HIS A 284 20.19 4.69 -5.44
N LYS A 285 19.88 5.46 -6.49
CA LYS A 285 18.55 5.51 -7.14
C LYS A 285 17.42 5.71 -6.13
N MET A 286 17.54 6.74 -5.30
CA MET A 286 16.63 7.04 -4.20
C MET A 286 16.00 8.43 -4.34
N LEU A 287 14.71 8.53 -4.01
CA LEU A 287 13.97 9.78 -3.89
C LEU A 287 13.44 9.95 -2.47
N TYR A 288 13.72 11.08 -1.83
CA TYR A 288 13.26 11.38 -0.47
C TYR A 288 12.31 12.57 -0.46
N CYS A 289 11.02 12.38 -0.13
CA CYS A 289 10.18 13.54 0.18
C CYS A 289 10.39 13.99 1.63
N TYR A 290 11.07 15.13 1.81
CA TYR A 290 11.35 15.63 3.14
C TYR A 290 10.15 16.33 3.75
N VAL A 291 9.75 15.84 4.91
CA VAL A 291 8.70 16.41 5.74
C VAL A 291 9.33 16.92 7.03
N PRO A 292 9.11 18.17 7.46
CA PRO A 292 9.67 18.62 8.73
C PRO A 292 9.21 17.78 9.94
N LYS A 293 10.01 17.76 11.01
CA LYS A 293 9.62 17.13 12.31
C LYS A 293 9.39 15.61 12.29
N VAL A 294 9.81 14.95 11.22
CA VAL A 294 9.85 13.48 11.09
C VAL A 294 11.27 12.96 10.84
N ALA A 295 12.26 13.55 11.53
CA ALA A 295 13.70 13.31 11.36
C ALA A 295 14.30 13.72 10.02
N CYS A 296 13.72 14.73 9.34
CA CYS A 296 14.24 15.22 8.05
C CYS A 296 15.70 15.69 8.10
N THR A 297 16.14 16.32 9.19
CA THR A 297 17.55 16.75 9.33
C THR A 297 18.50 15.55 9.30
N ASN A 298 18.13 14.45 9.95
CA ASN A 298 18.93 13.23 9.98
C ASN A 298 18.94 12.51 8.63
N TRP A 299 17.81 12.44 7.93
CA TRP A 299 17.77 11.93 6.57
C TRP A 299 18.61 12.77 5.60
N LYS A 300 18.60 14.11 5.72
CA LYS A 300 19.48 14.97 4.91
C LYS A 300 20.96 14.71 5.21
N ARG A 301 21.33 14.49 6.48
CA ARG A 301 22.71 14.08 6.85
C ARG A 301 23.11 12.75 6.22
N VAL A 302 22.21 11.76 6.24
CA VAL A 302 22.41 10.47 5.54
C VAL A 302 22.62 10.70 4.06
N MET A 303 21.76 11.48 3.40
CA MET A 303 21.90 11.79 1.97
C MET A 303 23.22 12.48 1.64
N MET A 304 23.68 13.43 2.46
CA MET A 304 24.97 14.10 2.27
C MET A 304 26.14 13.11 2.29
N VAL A 305 26.12 12.12 3.19
CA VAL A 305 27.17 11.10 3.25
C VAL A 305 27.06 10.12 2.08
N LEU A 306 25.86 9.66 1.74
CA LEU A 306 25.63 8.73 0.63
C LEU A 306 26.07 9.32 -0.72
N THR A 307 25.75 10.59 -0.96
CA THR A 307 26.09 11.32 -2.20
C THR A 307 27.55 11.78 -2.24
N GLY A 308 28.29 11.68 -1.13
CA GLY A 308 29.67 12.17 -1.03
C GLY A 308 29.79 13.68 -0.83
N ALA A 309 28.68 14.39 -0.58
CA ALA A 309 28.68 15.80 -0.19
C ALA A 309 29.28 16.03 1.21
N SER A 310 29.41 14.98 2.03
CA SER A 310 30.12 15.00 3.30
C SER A 310 30.88 13.68 3.53
N ASN A 311 32.10 13.80 4.06
CA ASN A 311 32.92 12.65 4.47
C ASN A 311 32.84 12.39 6.00
N ALA A 312 31.81 12.92 6.66
CA ALA A 312 31.66 12.76 8.10
C ALA A 312 31.46 11.28 8.48
N THR A 313 32.25 10.80 9.43
CA THR A 313 32.13 9.44 9.99
C THR A 313 30.95 9.34 10.96
N ASN A 314 30.69 10.39 11.72
CA ASN A 314 29.54 10.52 12.60
C ASN A 314 28.57 11.57 12.05
N LEU A 315 27.38 11.11 11.65
CA LEU A 315 26.38 11.94 10.97
C LEU A 315 25.80 13.05 11.87
N ILE A 316 25.87 12.92 13.19
CA ILE A 316 25.37 13.93 14.13
C ILE A 316 26.22 15.21 14.07
N ASP A 317 27.50 15.08 13.71
CA ASP A 317 28.45 16.19 13.70
C ASP A 317 28.20 17.16 12.55
N ILE A 318 27.48 16.73 11.50
CA ILE A 318 27.02 17.61 10.42
C ILE A 318 25.98 18.57 11.01
N PRO A 319 26.24 19.89 11.09
CA PRO A 319 25.33 20.81 11.72
C PRO A 319 23.99 20.93 10.98
N SER A 320 22.91 21.24 11.71
CA SER A 320 21.58 21.34 11.11
C SER A 320 21.48 22.43 10.03
N TYR A 321 22.23 23.53 10.15
CA TYR A 321 22.21 24.60 9.13
C TYR A 321 22.84 24.11 7.82
N MET A 322 23.88 23.28 7.90
CA MET A 322 24.56 22.70 6.73
C MET A 322 23.68 21.66 6.06
N ALA A 323 23.03 20.79 6.84
CA ALA A 323 22.05 19.82 6.34
C ALA A 323 20.78 20.46 5.74
N HIS A 324 20.61 21.78 5.86
CA HIS A 324 19.51 22.53 5.26
C HIS A 324 19.97 23.56 4.24
N ALA A 325 21.27 23.59 3.89
CA ALA A 325 21.80 24.47 2.86
C ALA A 325 21.29 24.06 1.47
N GLU A 326 21.08 25.02 0.56
CA GLU A 326 20.51 24.74 -0.77
C GLU A 326 21.37 23.79 -1.61
N ASN A 327 22.69 23.86 -1.50
CA ASN A 327 23.63 23.03 -2.23
C ASN A 327 23.93 21.67 -1.54
N SER A 328 23.30 21.38 -0.40
CA SER A 328 23.59 20.14 0.35
C SER A 328 22.94 18.90 -0.26
N THR A 329 21.87 19.09 -1.05
CA THR A 329 21.08 18.01 -1.67
C THR A 329 20.47 18.50 -2.98
N LEU A 330 20.34 17.62 -3.98
CA LEU A 330 19.68 17.90 -5.26
C LEU A 330 18.16 17.75 -5.12
N ARG A 331 17.37 18.73 -5.59
CA ARG A 331 15.90 18.61 -5.64
C ARG A 331 15.44 18.08 -6.99
N LEU A 332 14.33 17.35 -6.98
CA LEU A 332 13.71 16.82 -8.19
C LEU A 332 13.18 17.95 -9.10
N SER A 333 12.72 19.05 -8.50
CA SER A 333 12.26 20.27 -9.17
C SER A 333 13.34 20.95 -9.99
N ASP A 334 14.61 20.79 -9.60
CA ASP A 334 15.77 21.42 -10.24
C ASP A 334 16.25 20.61 -11.46
N LEU A 335 15.71 19.40 -11.66
CA LEU A 335 16.07 18.53 -12.78
C LEU A 335 15.23 18.82 -14.03
N PRO A 336 15.77 18.56 -15.24
CA PRO A 336 14.98 18.59 -16.47
C PRO A 336 13.75 17.67 -16.36
N PRO A 337 12.56 18.07 -16.85
CA PRO A 337 11.31 17.31 -16.65
C PRO A 337 11.37 15.84 -17.07
N ASN A 338 12.10 15.54 -18.16
CA ASN A 338 12.28 14.17 -18.64
C ASN A 338 13.13 13.32 -17.68
N GLU A 339 14.12 13.92 -17.04
CA GLU A 339 14.94 13.26 -16.02
C GLU A 339 14.15 13.05 -14.74
N ALA A 340 13.45 14.08 -14.25
CA ALA A 340 12.59 13.98 -13.08
C ALA A 340 11.54 12.86 -13.23
N LYS A 341 10.88 12.76 -14.40
CA LYS A 341 9.94 11.68 -14.72
C LYS A 341 10.61 10.29 -14.72
N ARG A 342 11.83 10.17 -15.25
CA ARG A 342 12.59 8.90 -15.21
C ARG A 342 12.93 8.50 -13.78
N CYS A 343 13.37 9.43 -12.95
CA CYS A 343 13.62 9.20 -11.53
C CYS A 343 12.34 8.71 -10.83
N LEU A 344 11.22 9.42 -10.97
CA LEU A 344 9.92 9.05 -10.37
C LEU A 344 9.45 7.64 -10.77
N LYS A 345 9.81 7.17 -11.97
CA LYS A 345 9.43 5.83 -12.46
C LYS A 345 10.37 4.72 -11.96
N SER A 346 11.66 5.01 -11.78
CA SER A 346 12.71 3.98 -11.64
C SER A 346 13.42 3.95 -10.29
N TYR A 347 13.28 4.98 -9.46
CA TYR A 347 13.98 5.11 -8.19
C TYR A 347 13.11 4.63 -7.03
N THR A 348 13.75 4.20 -5.95
CA THR A 348 13.09 3.93 -4.67
C THR A 348 12.68 5.27 -4.04
N SER A 349 11.40 5.61 -4.14
CA SER A 349 10.81 6.77 -3.50
C SER A 349 10.36 6.46 -2.08
N PHE A 350 10.72 7.30 -1.12
CA PHE A 350 10.29 7.15 0.26
C PHE A 350 9.80 8.45 0.90
N LEU A 351 8.90 8.25 1.87
CA LEU A 351 8.29 9.28 2.67
C LEU A 351 8.32 8.84 4.13
N MET A 352 8.75 9.73 5.02
CA MET A 352 8.58 9.55 6.46
C MET A 352 7.38 10.35 6.93
N VAL A 353 6.53 9.74 7.76
CA VAL A 353 5.35 10.38 8.34
C VAL A 353 5.35 10.24 9.86
N ARG A 354 4.51 11.02 10.53
CA ARG A 354 4.33 10.99 11.98
C ARG A 354 2.89 11.37 12.27
N HIS A 355 2.36 10.90 13.39
CA HIS A 355 1.04 11.30 13.86
C HIS A 355 0.84 12.84 13.77
N PRO A 356 -0.23 13.34 13.08
CA PRO A 356 -0.34 14.75 12.73
C PRO A 356 -0.25 15.71 13.93
N MET A 357 -0.87 15.36 15.05
CA MET A 357 -0.81 16.17 16.28
C MET A 357 0.59 16.19 16.91
N GLU A 358 1.34 15.09 16.81
CA GLU A 358 2.71 15.07 17.32
C GLU A 358 3.66 15.90 16.45
N ARG A 359 3.50 15.81 15.12
CA ARG A 359 4.25 16.61 14.16
C ARG A 359 4.02 18.09 14.41
N LEU A 360 2.75 18.48 14.61
CA LEU A 360 2.36 19.85 14.88
C LEU A 360 2.93 20.36 16.22
N LEU A 361 2.81 19.57 17.29
CA LEU A 361 3.37 19.95 18.58
C LEU A 361 4.89 20.08 18.50
N SER A 362 5.57 19.16 17.80
CA SER A 362 7.01 19.26 17.57
C SER A 362 7.38 20.55 16.83
N ALA A 363 6.56 20.98 15.86
CA ALA A 363 6.74 22.25 15.17
C ALA A 363 6.57 23.44 16.11
N PHE A 364 5.45 23.49 16.86
CA PHE A 364 5.15 24.56 17.80
C PHE A 364 6.28 24.75 18.81
N ARG A 365 6.67 23.67 19.50
CA ARG A 365 7.72 23.71 20.54
C ARG A 365 9.07 24.12 19.97
N ASN A 366 9.44 23.61 18.79
CA ASN A 366 10.70 23.98 18.15
C ASN A 366 10.74 25.46 17.73
N LYS A 367 9.60 26.03 17.29
CA LYS A 367 9.56 27.38 16.73
C LYS A 367 9.24 28.47 17.75
N PHE A 368 8.44 28.17 18.77
CA PHE A 368 7.94 29.19 19.69
C PHE A 368 8.47 29.03 21.12
N GLU A 369 8.78 27.82 21.60
CA GLU A 369 9.30 27.61 22.98
C GLU A 369 10.83 27.64 23.09
N GLY A 370 11.55 27.50 21.97
CA GLY A 370 13.01 27.48 21.96
C GLY A 370 13.65 28.86 22.07
N ASN A 371 14.95 28.90 22.40
CA ASN A 371 15.78 30.11 22.40
C ASN A 371 16.88 30.09 21.32
N LEU A 372 16.78 29.19 20.35
CA LEU A 372 17.72 29.13 19.23
C LEU A 372 17.50 30.31 18.27
N THR A 373 18.52 30.69 17.50
CA THR A 373 18.42 31.74 16.47
C THR A 373 17.26 31.49 15.51
N SER A 374 17.05 30.23 15.13
CA SER A 374 15.91 29.83 14.31
C SER A 374 14.58 30.07 15.04
N SER A 375 14.44 29.72 16.31
CA SER A 375 13.22 30.01 17.10
C SER A 375 12.94 31.52 17.16
N ARG A 376 13.97 32.35 17.40
CA ARG A 376 13.83 33.82 17.45
C ARG A 376 13.27 34.40 16.15
N TYR A 377 13.69 33.87 15.00
CA TYR A 377 13.11 34.26 13.71
C TYR A 377 11.60 33.97 13.62
N PHE A 378 11.15 32.78 14.04
CA PHE A 378 9.73 32.42 14.02
C PHE A 378 8.92 33.23 15.05
N GLN A 379 9.46 33.45 16.24
CA GLN A 379 8.85 34.28 17.27
C GLN A 379 8.65 35.73 16.79
N ALA A 380 9.67 36.29 16.14
CA ALA A 380 9.61 37.64 15.59
C ALA A 380 8.64 37.76 14.41
N ARG A 381 8.62 36.80 13.48
CA ARG A 381 7.80 36.84 12.26
C ARG A 381 6.37 36.39 12.49
N TYR A 382 6.18 35.17 13.00
CA TYR A 382 4.87 34.58 13.19
C TYR A 382 4.32 34.88 14.58
N GLY A 383 5.15 34.78 15.62
CA GLY A 383 4.66 34.91 16.99
C GLY A 383 4.09 36.28 17.30
N LYS A 384 4.79 37.34 16.86
CA LYS A 384 4.28 38.72 16.97
C LYS A 384 2.98 38.94 16.22
N HIS A 385 2.83 38.36 15.02
CA HIS A 385 1.60 38.44 14.22
C HIS A 385 0.43 37.76 14.93
N ILE A 386 0.65 36.53 15.39
CA ILE A 386 -0.34 35.73 16.12
C ILE A 386 -0.83 36.48 17.37
N ILE A 387 0.09 36.96 18.20
CA ILE A 387 -0.25 37.69 19.44
C ILE A 387 -1.07 38.94 19.11
N LYS A 388 -0.62 39.74 18.14
CA LYS A 388 -1.28 40.99 17.76
C LYS A 388 -2.73 40.75 17.31
N LYS A 389 -2.99 39.63 16.62
CA LYS A 389 -4.31 39.33 16.07
C LYS A 389 -5.24 38.66 17.08
N TYR A 390 -4.78 37.64 17.79
CA TYR A 390 -5.66 36.76 18.58
C TYR A 390 -5.78 37.17 20.07
N ARG A 391 -4.84 37.94 20.63
CA ARG A 391 -5.02 38.50 21.99
C ARG A 391 -5.92 39.72 22.03
N TRP A 392 -5.97 40.47 20.93
CA TRP A 392 -6.91 41.59 20.76
C TRP A 392 -8.36 41.14 20.90
N GLN A 393 -8.69 39.94 20.42
CA GLN A 393 -10.05 39.38 20.41
C GLN A 393 -10.53 38.92 21.80
N ARG A 394 -9.65 38.83 22.81
CA ARG A 394 -9.94 38.22 24.13
C ARG A 394 -10.36 39.19 25.24
N GLY A 395 -10.73 40.42 24.90
CA GLY A 395 -11.35 41.38 25.83
C GLY A 395 -10.39 42.37 26.50
N ASN A 396 -9.08 42.26 26.29
CA ASN A 396 -8.14 43.31 26.70
C ASN A 396 -8.13 44.41 25.61
N LYS A 397 -8.86 45.50 25.86
CA LYS A 397 -8.99 46.68 24.97
C LYS A 397 -7.67 47.44 24.72
N MET A 398 -6.52 46.92 25.15
CA MET A 398 -5.20 47.52 24.90
C MET A 398 -4.54 46.88 23.69
N LYS A 399 -4.33 47.70 22.65
CA LYS A 399 -3.54 47.33 21.47
C LYS A 399 -2.13 47.01 21.96
N ILE A 400 -1.71 45.76 21.85
CA ILE A 400 -0.34 45.36 22.21
C ILE A 400 0.60 46.06 21.23
N LYS A 401 1.19 47.19 21.65
CA LYS A 401 2.07 48.02 20.82
C LYS A 401 3.34 47.28 20.43
N GLN A 402 3.86 46.43 21.34
CA GLN A 402 5.04 45.61 21.10
C GLN A 402 4.82 44.17 21.61
N PRO A 403 4.34 43.25 20.76
CA PRO A 403 4.21 41.85 21.13
C PRO A 403 5.61 41.20 21.26
N LEU A 404 5.80 40.40 22.30
CA LEU A 404 7.06 39.70 22.56
C LEU A 404 7.29 38.59 21.51
N GLY A 405 6.28 37.76 21.26
CA GLY A 405 6.28 36.74 20.19
C GLY A 405 6.89 35.40 20.61
N SER A 406 7.66 35.37 21.70
CA SER A 406 8.18 34.14 22.32
C SER A 406 7.20 33.50 23.30
N ASP A 407 6.12 34.19 23.64
CA ASP A 407 5.09 33.79 24.60
C ASP A 407 3.78 33.38 23.94
N VAL A 408 3.81 33.03 22.65
CA VAL A 408 2.65 32.51 21.91
C VAL A 408 2.18 31.22 22.57
N THR A 409 0.88 31.12 22.87
CA THR A 409 0.28 29.90 23.43
C THR A 409 -0.14 28.94 22.32
N LEU A 410 -0.26 27.65 22.64
CA LEU A 410 -0.72 26.65 21.65
C LEU A 410 -2.13 27.00 21.11
N ILE A 411 -3.03 27.49 21.96
CA ILE A 411 -4.38 27.87 21.53
C ILE A 411 -4.37 29.01 20.52
N GLU A 412 -3.52 30.02 20.69
CA GLU A 412 -3.36 31.12 19.74
C GLU A 412 -2.72 30.64 18.43
N PHE A 413 -1.76 29.73 18.52
CA PHE A 413 -1.18 29.10 17.33
C PHE A 413 -2.21 28.27 16.56
N VAL A 414 -3.04 27.47 17.25
CA VAL A 414 -4.11 26.69 16.61
C VAL A 414 -5.16 27.60 15.97
N GLN A 415 -5.54 28.70 16.63
CA GLN A 415 -6.43 29.70 16.03
C GLN A 415 -5.82 30.30 14.75
N TYR A 416 -4.52 30.61 14.77
CA TYR A 416 -3.82 31.07 13.57
C TYR A 416 -3.91 30.05 12.43
N LEU A 417 -3.63 28.78 12.70
CA LEU A 417 -3.70 27.72 11.67
C LEU A 417 -5.09 27.57 11.06
N ILE A 418 -6.13 27.58 11.89
CA ILE A 418 -7.53 27.45 11.46
C ILE A 418 -7.95 28.60 10.56
N ASN A 419 -7.53 29.82 10.86
CA ASN A 419 -8.04 31.01 10.17
C ASN A 419 -7.21 31.42 8.94
N GLU A 420 -5.89 31.28 8.98
CA GLU A 420 -5.02 31.83 7.92
C GLU A 420 -3.66 31.15 7.76
N GLY A 421 -3.25 30.33 8.73
CA GLY A 421 -1.85 29.93 8.88
C GLY A 421 -1.44 28.64 8.19
N LEU A 422 -2.39 27.76 7.81
CA LEU A 422 -2.08 26.37 7.47
C LEU A 422 -0.97 26.20 6.41
N ASN A 423 -1.04 26.97 5.32
CA ASN A 423 -0.11 26.85 4.18
C ASN A 423 1.01 27.92 4.18
N THR A 424 1.16 28.70 5.25
CA THR A 424 2.19 29.75 5.29
C THR A 424 3.60 29.23 5.54
N ASN A 425 3.75 27.97 5.98
CA ASN A 425 5.04 27.37 6.27
C ASN A 425 5.03 25.84 6.25
N GLU A 426 6.07 25.24 5.68
CA GLU A 426 6.24 23.77 5.57
C GLU A 426 6.23 23.01 6.92
N HIS A 427 6.55 23.67 8.03
CA HIS A 427 6.63 23.00 9.33
C HIS A 427 5.26 22.57 9.89
N TRP A 428 4.18 23.22 9.46
CA TRP A 428 2.81 22.90 9.87
C TRP A 428 1.87 22.65 8.69
N THR A 429 2.34 22.78 7.44
CA THR A 429 1.58 22.33 6.25
C THR A 429 1.35 20.81 6.33
N PRO A 430 0.16 20.25 6.02
CA PRO A 430 -0.08 18.80 6.02
C PRO A 430 0.89 18.01 5.13
N VAL A 431 1.16 16.75 5.48
CA VAL A 431 2.04 15.88 4.67
C VAL A 431 1.44 15.63 3.30
N TYR A 432 0.13 15.46 3.24
CA TYR A 432 -0.65 15.33 2.01
C TYR A 432 -0.34 16.46 1.01
N ASP A 433 -0.16 17.68 1.52
CA ASP A 433 0.07 18.88 0.71
C ASP A 433 1.55 19.08 0.34
N LEU A 434 2.48 18.64 1.19
CA LEU A 434 3.92 18.76 0.92
C LEU A 434 4.42 17.72 -0.09
N CYS A 435 3.89 16.49 0.00
CA CYS A 435 4.46 15.34 -0.68
C CYS A 435 3.52 14.69 -1.70
N TYR A 436 2.26 15.14 -1.81
CA TYR A 436 1.29 14.63 -2.78
C TYR A 436 1.24 13.09 -2.84
N PRO A 437 1.08 12.38 -1.71
CA PRO A 437 1.23 10.93 -1.64
C PRO A 437 0.20 10.13 -2.44
N CYS A 438 -0.90 10.76 -2.87
CA CYS A 438 -1.85 10.14 -3.79
C CYS A 438 -1.46 10.27 -5.27
N ALA A 439 -0.52 11.15 -5.59
CA ALA A 439 -0.11 11.44 -6.95
C ALA A 439 1.34 10.98 -7.23
N VAL A 440 2.18 10.90 -6.19
CA VAL A 440 3.52 10.32 -6.23
C VAL A 440 3.48 8.88 -5.70
N ASN A 441 4.00 7.93 -6.49
CA ASN A 441 4.07 6.53 -6.07
C ASN A 441 5.22 6.32 -5.08
N TYR A 442 4.93 6.32 -3.78
CA TYR A 442 5.92 6.05 -2.72
C TYR A 442 6.15 4.54 -2.53
N THR A 443 7.36 4.08 -2.87
CA THR A 443 7.78 2.68 -2.70
C THR A 443 8.15 2.29 -1.28
N PHE A 444 8.29 3.26 -0.37
CA PHE A 444 8.49 3.05 1.06
C PHE A 444 7.83 4.17 1.87
N ILE A 445 7.07 3.83 2.89
CA ILE A 445 6.41 4.76 3.81
C ILE A 445 6.87 4.41 5.22
N GLY A 446 7.75 5.23 5.78
CA GLY A 446 8.20 5.06 7.16
C GLY A 446 7.32 5.84 8.14
N LYS A 447 7.10 5.28 9.32
CA LYS A 447 6.42 5.95 10.45
C LYS A 447 7.46 6.34 11.49
N TYR A 448 7.42 7.58 11.95
CA TYR A 448 8.37 8.11 12.94
C TYR A 448 8.35 7.31 14.25
N GLU A 449 7.23 6.69 14.56
CA GLU A 449 7.04 5.79 15.69
C GLU A 449 7.92 4.52 15.59
N HIS A 450 8.33 4.14 14.37
CA HIS A 450 9.20 3.00 14.05
C HIS A 450 10.48 3.46 13.33
N LEU A 451 10.96 4.68 13.64
CA LEU A 451 12.05 5.33 12.91
C LEU A 451 13.33 4.48 12.86
N SER A 452 13.64 3.73 13.93
CA SER A 452 14.84 2.89 13.98
C SER A 452 14.75 1.78 12.94
N GLU A 453 13.70 0.96 13.03
CA GLU A 453 13.45 -0.19 12.17
C GLU A 453 13.25 0.23 10.71
N ASP A 454 12.49 1.30 10.48
CA ASP A 454 12.21 1.80 9.13
C ASP A 454 13.47 2.38 8.48
N SER A 455 14.33 3.07 9.24
CA SER A 455 15.58 3.61 8.69
C SER A 455 16.57 2.51 8.31
N GLU A 456 16.70 1.47 9.12
CA GLU A 456 17.55 0.31 8.82
C GLU A 456 17.02 -0.44 7.58
N ALA A 457 15.71 -0.71 7.53
CA ALA A 457 15.10 -1.39 6.40
C ALA A 457 15.26 -0.61 5.08
N LEU A 458 15.11 0.72 5.12
CA LEU A 458 15.28 1.54 3.92
C LEU A 458 16.73 1.54 3.43
N LEU A 459 17.70 1.69 4.34
CA LEU A 459 19.14 1.64 4.00
C LEU A 459 19.52 0.29 3.37
N ASP A 460 18.96 -0.82 3.86
CA ASP A 460 19.12 -2.15 3.27
C ASP A 460 18.51 -2.24 1.87
N ILE A 461 17.32 -1.66 1.65
CA ILE A 461 16.61 -1.70 0.35
C ILE A 461 17.39 -0.99 -0.74
N ILE A 462 18.01 0.15 -0.42
CA ILE A 462 18.83 0.92 -1.37
C ILE A 462 20.25 0.38 -1.50
N GLU A 463 20.56 -0.74 -0.84
CA GLU A 463 21.90 -1.35 -0.79
C GLU A 463 22.98 -0.33 -0.38
N ALA A 464 22.67 0.49 0.63
CA ALA A 464 23.58 1.53 1.12
C ALA A 464 24.89 0.93 1.64
N PRO A 465 26.02 1.65 1.50
CA PRO A 465 27.25 1.31 2.22
C PRO A 465 26.99 1.33 3.75
N PRO A 466 27.89 0.74 4.56
CA PRO A 466 27.74 0.71 6.02
C PRO A 466 27.57 2.11 6.63
N VAL A 467 26.32 2.52 6.85
CA VAL A 467 25.93 3.78 7.46
C VAL A 467 24.83 3.50 8.47
N ARG A 468 24.90 4.14 9.63
CA ARG A 468 23.85 4.04 10.65
C ARG A 468 23.06 5.33 10.70
N PHE A 469 21.75 5.20 10.74
CA PHE A 469 20.86 6.33 10.92
C PHE A 469 21.06 6.95 12.32
N PRO A 470 21.31 8.26 12.44
CA PRO A 470 21.50 8.89 13.74
C PRO A 470 20.15 9.03 14.44
N MET A 471 19.98 8.33 15.57
CA MET A 471 18.80 8.48 16.42
C MET A 471 18.92 9.69 17.34
N THR A 472 17.83 10.41 17.53
CA THR A 472 17.73 11.51 18.49
C THR A 472 16.58 11.22 19.45
N ASN A 473 16.76 11.50 20.75
CA ASN A 473 15.74 11.28 21.78
C ASN A 473 14.48 12.11 21.50
N SER A 474 13.48 11.48 20.90
CA SER A 474 12.23 12.11 20.45
C SER A 474 11.04 11.85 21.38
N ALA A 475 11.22 10.95 22.36
CA ALA A 475 10.21 10.54 23.34
C ALA A 475 9.56 11.75 24.05
N HIS A 476 10.30 12.84 24.24
CA HIS A 476 9.81 14.05 24.91
C HIS A 476 8.61 14.74 24.26
N THR A 477 8.37 14.56 22.95
CA THR A 477 7.19 15.18 22.32
C THR A 477 5.96 14.32 22.55
N ARG A 478 6.04 13.01 22.25
CA ARG A 478 4.92 12.06 22.39
C ARG A 478 4.29 12.11 23.78
N LEU A 479 5.13 12.16 24.82
CA LEU A 479 4.67 12.22 26.21
C LEU A 479 3.90 13.51 26.57
N LYS A 480 4.11 14.60 25.81
CA LYS A 480 3.48 15.91 26.06
C LYS A 480 2.26 16.18 25.19
N VAL A 481 1.95 15.31 24.23
CA VAL A 481 0.85 15.53 23.27
C VAL A 481 -0.47 15.70 24.02
N ARG A 482 -0.79 14.75 24.91
CA ARG A 482 -2.01 14.81 25.71
C ARG A 482 -2.08 16.07 26.57
N GLU A 483 -0.97 16.42 27.25
CA GLU A 483 -0.88 17.63 28.09
C GLU A 483 -1.24 18.90 27.33
N TYR A 484 -0.74 19.05 26.10
CA TYR A 484 -0.94 20.24 25.29
C TYR A 484 -2.33 20.31 24.68
N PHE A 485 -2.80 19.20 24.09
CA PHE A 485 -4.06 19.20 23.34
C PHE A 485 -5.29 19.07 24.24
N GLN A 486 -5.18 18.51 25.46
CA GLN A 486 -6.30 18.49 26.42
C GLN A 486 -6.73 19.89 26.89
N MET A 487 -5.84 20.88 26.81
CA MET A 487 -6.15 22.27 27.15
C MET A 487 -6.93 23.00 26.05
N LEU A 488 -7.06 22.41 24.86
CA LEU A 488 -7.78 23.04 23.76
C LEU A 488 -9.28 22.77 23.86
N PRO A 489 -10.13 23.80 23.73
CA PRO A 489 -11.56 23.62 23.54
C PRO A 489 -11.85 22.63 22.41
N LEU A 490 -12.83 21.75 22.62
CA LEU A 490 -13.22 20.70 21.67
C LEU A 490 -13.44 21.22 20.24
N LYS A 491 -14.07 22.40 20.10
CA LYS A 491 -14.28 23.06 18.80
C LYS A 491 -12.98 23.28 18.01
N TYR A 492 -11.88 23.63 18.69
CA TYR A 492 -10.59 23.83 18.05
C TYR A 492 -9.92 22.51 17.72
N MET A 493 -10.07 21.48 18.56
CA MET A 493 -9.60 20.13 18.23
C MET A 493 -10.29 19.57 16.99
N GLN A 494 -11.62 19.71 16.89
CA GLN A 494 -12.37 19.27 15.71
C GLN A 494 -12.02 20.07 14.46
N ALA A 495 -11.82 21.38 14.57
CA ALA A 495 -11.35 22.20 13.46
C ALA A 495 -9.94 21.79 13.02
N LEU A 496 -9.04 21.57 13.98
CA LEU A 496 -7.66 21.15 13.72
C LEU A 496 -7.61 19.76 13.07
N TYR A 497 -8.40 18.80 13.55
CA TYR A 497 -8.55 17.49 12.92
C TYR A 497 -8.97 17.62 11.46
N ARG A 498 -9.95 18.49 11.16
CA ARG A 498 -10.40 18.75 9.78
C ARG A 498 -9.28 19.29 8.88
N LEU A 499 -8.39 20.15 9.38
CA LEU A 499 -7.25 20.65 8.60
C LEU A 499 -6.26 19.54 8.21
N TYR A 500 -6.07 18.54 9.08
CA TYR A 500 -5.15 17.42 8.85
C TYR A 500 -5.85 16.12 8.46
N ARG A 501 -7.15 16.17 8.13
CA ARG A 501 -7.99 14.98 7.92
C ARG A 501 -7.41 14.02 6.89
N ASN A 502 -6.84 14.55 5.81
CA ASN A 502 -6.24 13.72 4.78
C ASN A 502 -5.04 12.93 5.31
N ASP A 503 -4.17 13.53 6.13
CA ASP A 503 -3.05 12.82 6.76
C ASP A 503 -3.53 11.68 7.68
N PHE A 504 -4.61 11.91 8.45
CA PHE A 504 -5.20 10.86 9.29
C PHE A 504 -5.68 9.67 8.46
N ILE A 505 -6.43 9.94 7.39
CA ILE A 505 -7.04 8.90 6.54
C ILE A 505 -5.99 8.11 5.77
N ILE A 506 -5.03 8.78 5.13
CA ILE A 506 -4.12 8.12 4.18
C ILE A 506 -2.95 7.41 4.89
N PHE A 507 -2.65 7.77 6.15
CA PHE A 507 -1.59 7.13 6.93
C PHE A 507 -2.11 6.30 8.11
N ASP A 508 -3.43 6.14 8.23
CA ASP A 508 -4.09 5.36 9.29
C ASP A 508 -3.61 5.79 10.68
N TYR A 509 -3.89 7.06 10.98
CA TYR A 509 -3.75 7.62 12.32
C TYR A 509 -5.13 7.85 12.92
N ASN A 510 -5.19 7.87 14.25
CA ASN A 510 -6.41 8.12 15.02
C ASN A 510 -6.14 9.08 16.18
N LEU A 511 -7.18 9.68 16.74
CA LEU A 511 -7.04 10.58 17.88
C LEU A 511 -7.04 9.89 19.25
N GLU A 512 -7.22 8.57 19.30
CA GLU A 512 -7.30 7.81 20.55
C GLU A 512 -6.05 8.02 21.42
N SER A 513 -4.87 8.01 20.80
CA SER A 513 -3.60 8.29 21.48
C SER A 513 -3.46 9.72 22.05
N VAL A 514 -4.29 10.66 21.60
CA VAL A 514 -4.26 12.08 21.98
C VAL A 514 -5.38 12.43 22.97
N LEU A 515 -6.60 11.98 22.68
CA LEU A 515 -7.82 12.35 23.40
C LEU A 515 -8.46 11.20 24.19
N GLY A 516 -8.03 9.96 23.95
CA GLY A 516 -8.66 8.74 24.48
C GLY A 516 -9.91 8.29 23.70
N TYR A 517 -10.27 8.99 22.61
CA TYR A 517 -11.36 8.64 21.70
C TYR A 517 -11.10 9.27 20.31
N ASP A 518 -11.81 8.81 19.28
CA ASP A 518 -11.77 9.36 17.93
C ASP A 518 -13.06 10.12 17.58
N PHE A 519 -13.00 11.03 16.60
CA PHE A 519 -14.17 11.82 16.17
C PHE A 519 -15.08 11.11 15.17
N GLY A 520 -14.74 9.90 14.74
CA GLY A 520 -15.51 9.11 13.76
C GLY A 520 -14.87 9.11 12.38
#